data_AF-K5CJ67-F1
#
_entry.id   AF-K5CJ67-F1
#
_cell.length_a   1.000
_cell.length_b   1.000
_cell.length_c   1.000
_cell.angle_alpha   90.00
_cell.angle_beta   90.00
_cell.angle_gamma   90.00
#
_symmetry.space_group_name_H-M   'P 1'
#
loop_
_entity.id
_entity.type
_entity.pdbx_description
1 polymer ?
#
loop_
_entity_poly.entity_id
_entity_poly.type
_entity_poly.pdbx_seq_one_letter_code
_entity_poly.pdbx_strand_id
1 'polypeptide(L)'
;MFFVHLNTKIHHTNSKLQVNMKKIIFIMLLGLVCNTINAQIVTKQELEEYTNIGDMSWSAKAKELSNEYKLNELGELSLSVIKEYKGQSKSQLYRKIIDWVISMSSDAKSAIQVSNEEEGTIIARCYLPNIAKRTMGDNSYRVSIRPLIKFDFKEERIRMTYTLQNYEVLKINDDSGYVIMFGGGFGVTGNGVTKDTQIWALSDCFPFTENRQHPKVTSSRAFVYSLSCYKILVDKIDTVLKKPLQTSNDDW
;
A
#
# COMPACT_ATOMS: atom_id res chain seq x y z
N MET A 1 -4.49 -15.76 -63.57
CA MET A 1 -4.14 -14.37 -63.97
C MET A 1 -3.30 -13.78 -62.86
N PHE A 2 -1.98 -13.97 -62.91
CA PHE A 2 -0.99 -13.09 -63.56
C PHE A 2 -0.89 -11.68 -62.95
N PHE A 3 0.35 -11.43 -62.50
CA PHE A 3 0.98 -10.24 -61.94
C PHE A 3 0.80 -8.93 -62.73
N VAL A 4 1.35 -7.86 -62.12
CA VAL A 4 1.94 -6.60 -62.66
C VAL A 4 1.11 -5.38 -62.23
N HIS A 5 1.64 -4.29 -61.66
CA HIS A 5 2.94 -3.82 -61.20
C HIS A 5 2.62 -2.59 -60.32
N LEU A 6 3.39 -2.32 -59.27
CA LEU A 6 3.84 -0.93 -59.11
C LEU A 6 5.27 -0.93 -58.60
N ASN A 7 6.11 -0.41 -59.47
CA ASN A 7 7.55 -0.37 -59.42
C ASN A 7 7.91 1.03 -58.95
N THR A 8 8.33 1.19 -57.70
CA THR A 8 8.99 2.43 -57.26
C THR A 8 10.37 2.10 -56.73
N LYS A 9 11.31 2.38 -57.62
CA LYS A 9 12.76 2.47 -57.45
C LYS A 9 13.18 2.75 -56.00
N ILE A 10 13.92 1.80 -55.44
CA ILE A 10 14.76 1.99 -54.27
C ILE A 10 15.93 2.87 -54.72
N HIS A 11 15.88 4.16 -54.40
CA HIS A 11 17.06 5.01 -54.44
C HIS A 11 17.97 4.62 -53.26
N HIS A 12 19.24 4.39 -53.58
CA HIS A 12 20.33 4.15 -52.64
C HIS A 12 20.31 5.15 -51.47
N THR A 13 19.89 4.70 -50.30
CA THR A 13 20.18 5.38 -49.02
C THR A 13 21.12 4.51 -48.21
N ASN A 14 22.37 4.96 -48.14
CA ASN A 14 23.45 4.56 -47.24
C ASN A 14 23.08 3.54 -46.15
N SER A 15 23.58 2.31 -46.26
CA SER A 15 23.41 1.26 -45.24
C SER A 15 23.89 1.70 -43.84
N LYS A 16 24.90 2.58 -43.76
CA LYS A 16 25.36 3.22 -42.51
C LYS A 16 24.28 4.10 -41.84
N LEU A 17 23.48 4.83 -42.62
CA LEU A 17 22.41 5.68 -42.11
C LEU A 17 21.20 4.85 -41.62
N GLN A 18 20.87 3.76 -42.32
CA GLN A 18 19.84 2.82 -41.88
C GLN A 18 20.22 2.07 -40.60
N VAL A 19 21.49 1.66 -40.46
CA VAL A 19 22.01 1.02 -39.23
C VAL A 19 22.05 2.02 -38.07
N ASN A 20 22.40 3.28 -38.31
CA ASN A 20 22.35 4.33 -37.29
C ASN A 20 20.92 4.67 -36.85
N MET A 21 19.96 4.77 -37.77
CA MET A 21 18.55 4.99 -37.40
C MET A 21 17.97 3.83 -36.57
N LYS A 22 18.27 2.57 -36.91
CA LYS A 22 17.82 1.42 -36.10
C LYS A 22 18.43 1.43 -34.70
N LYS A 23 19.71 1.80 -34.55
CA LYS A 23 20.37 1.95 -33.25
C LYS A 23 19.82 3.11 -32.44
N ILE A 24 19.53 4.25 -33.07
CA ILE A 24 18.93 5.43 -32.42
C ILE A 24 17.49 5.13 -31.97
N ILE A 25 16.71 4.44 -32.80
CA ILE A 25 15.35 3.97 -32.43
C ILE A 25 15.43 2.96 -31.28
N PHE A 26 16.41 2.04 -31.28
CA PHE A 26 16.61 1.07 -30.20
C PHE A 26 17.04 1.74 -28.88
N ILE A 27 17.84 2.81 -28.93
CA ILE A 27 18.25 3.61 -27.77
C ILE A 27 17.08 4.47 -27.24
N MET A 28 16.24 5.04 -28.12
CA MET A 28 15.02 5.72 -27.72
C MET A 28 13.98 4.76 -27.10
N LEU A 29 13.91 3.50 -27.56
CA LEU A 29 13.07 2.46 -26.94
C LEU A 29 13.60 1.98 -25.58
N LEU A 30 14.93 1.97 -25.36
CA LEU A 30 15.50 1.70 -24.03
C LEU A 30 15.32 2.87 -23.05
N GLY A 31 15.22 4.11 -23.55
CA GLY A 31 15.04 5.32 -22.73
C GLY A 31 13.62 5.55 -22.22
N LEU A 32 12.64 4.73 -22.63
CA LEU A 32 11.21 4.92 -22.36
C LEU A 32 10.63 3.88 -21.39
N VAL A 33 11.48 3.27 -20.56
CA VAL A 33 11.06 2.47 -19.41
C VAL A 33 11.54 3.11 -18.11
N CYS A 34 11.32 4.42 -17.96
CA CYS A 34 11.08 4.96 -16.62
C CYS A 34 9.70 4.45 -16.18
N ASN A 35 9.65 3.17 -15.75
CA ASN A 35 8.61 2.79 -14.81
C ASN A 35 8.85 3.67 -13.59
N THR A 36 8.09 4.75 -13.46
CA THR A 36 7.84 5.32 -12.14
C THR A 36 7.07 4.25 -11.40
N ILE A 37 7.79 3.28 -10.83
CA ILE A 37 7.25 2.44 -9.78
C ILE A 37 6.90 3.45 -8.70
N ASN A 38 5.63 3.85 -8.64
CA ASN A 38 5.08 4.43 -7.43
C ASN A 38 5.27 3.35 -6.37
N ALA A 39 6.42 3.36 -5.70
CA ALA A 39 6.78 2.37 -4.72
C ALA A 39 5.82 2.55 -3.56
N GLN A 40 4.76 1.74 -3.55
CA GLN A 40 3.84 1.70 -2.42
C GLN A 40 4.67 1.32 -1.18
N ILE A 41 4.49 2.06 -0.09
CA ILE A 41 5.21 1.84 1.18
C ILE A 41 5.13 0.39 1.63
N VAL A 42 4.00 -0.27 1.38
CA VAL A 42 3.83 -1.72 1.51
C VAL A 42 3.34 -2.26 0.17
N THR A 43 4.13 -3.10 -0.47
CA THR A 43 3.74 -3.74 -1.73
C THR A 43 2.82 -4.93 -1.49
N LYS A 44 2.08 -5.33 -2.52
CA LYS A 44 1.22 -6.53 -2.46
C LYS A 44 2.05 -7.80 -2.20
N GLN A 45 3.22 -7.91 -2.82
CA GLN A 45 4.11 -9.06 -2.65
C GLN A 45 4.59 -9.17 -1.20
N GLU A 46 5.11 -8.08 -0.62
CA GLU A 46 5.52 -8.07 0.79
C GLU A 46 4.34 -8.44 1.71
N LEU A 47 3.14 -7.93 1.40
CA LEU A 47 1.96 -8.25 2.18
C LEU A 47 1.62 -9.75 2.13
N GLU A 48 1.77 -10.40 0.98
CA GLU A 48 1.56 -11.84 0.84
C GLU A 48 2.66 -12.64 1.56
N GLU A 49 3.93 -12.24 1.45
CA GLU A 49 5.08 -12.88 2.12
C GLU A 49 4.98 -12.83 3.65
N TYR A 50 4.57 -11.69 4.22
CA TYR A 50 4.40 -11.53 5.66
C TYR A 50 3.11 -12.15 6.20
N THR A 51 2.17 -12.52 5.32
CA THR A 51 0.89 -13.07 5.72
C THR A 51 0.89 -14.59 5.64
N ASN A 52 1.08 -15.23 6.79
CA ASN A 52 0.92 -16.67 6.92
C ASN A 52 -0.42 -17.00 7.59
N ILE A 53 -1.39 -17.48 6.79
CA ILE A 53 -2.67 -18.01 7.31
C ILE A 53 -2.68 -19.54 7.43
N GLY A 54 -1.66 -20.24 6.90
CA GLY A 54 -1.64 -21.69 6.78
C GLY A 54 -2.91 -22.24 6.12
N ASP A 55 -3.43 -23.34 6.64
CA ASP A 55 -4.69 -23.96 6.18
C ASP A 55 -5.94 -23.32 6.80
N MET A 56 -5.79 -22.23 7.56
CA MET A 56 -6.91 -21.59 8.26
C MET A 56 -7.71 -20.69 7.32
N SER A 57 -9.03 -20.61 7.58
CA SER A 57 -9.83 -19.52 7.01
C SER A 57 -9.38 -18.17 7.57
N TRP A 58 -9.59 -17.10 6.81
CA TRP A 58 -9.31 -15.72 7.25
C TRP A 58 -9.94 -15.40 8.61
N SER A 59 -11.18 -15.84 8.83
CA SER A 59 -11.88 -15.60 10.09
C SER A 59 -11.32 -16.41 11.26
N ALA A 60 -10.89 -17.66 11.02
CA ALA A 60 -10.24 -18.45 12.06
C ALA A 60 -8.89 -17.82 12.45
N LYS A 61 -8.08 -17.42 11.46
CA LYS A 61 -6.78 -16.77 11.72
C LYS A 61 -6.95 -15.43 12.43
N ALA A 62 -7.93 -14.62 12.01
CA ALA A 62 -8.25 -13.36 12.67
C ALA A 62 -8.66 -13.58 14.13
N LYS A 63 -9.48 -14.60 14.43
CA LYS A 63 -9.89 -14.91 15.81
C LYS A 63 -8.70 -15.35 16.67
N GLU A 64 -7.82 -16.20 16.14
CA GLU A 64 -6.58 -16.61 16.82
C GLU A 64 -5.71 -15.39 17.16
N LEU A 65 -5.41 -14.55 16.17
CA LEU A 65 -4.57 -13.35 16.35
C LEU A 65 -5.21 -12.36 17.32
N SER A 66 -6.55 -12.28 17.37
CA SER A 66 -7.24 -11.41 18.32
C SER A 66 -7.06 -11.81 19.78
N ASN A 67 -6.53 -13.00 20.08
CA ASN A 67 -6.18 -13.40 21.44
C ASN A 67 -4.94 -12.67 21.95
N GLU A 68 -3.99 -12.39 21.06
CA GLU A 68 -2.74 -11.66 21.36
C GLU A 68 -2.91 -10.15 21.13
N TYR A 69 -3.54 -9.79 20.00
CA TYR A 69 -3.68 -8.40 19.56
C TYR A 69 -5.07 -7.87 19.91
N LYS A 70 -5.22 -7.34 21.13
CA LYS A 70 -6.47 -6.75 21.64
C LYS A 70 -6.60 -5.28 21.28
N LEU A 71 -7.83 -4.79 21.22
CA LEU A 71 -8.11 -3.36 21.15
C LEU A 71 -7.92 -2.72 22.53
N ASN A 72 -7.51 -1.46 22.56
CA ASN A 72 -7.50 -0.65 23.77
C ASN A 72 -8.93 -0.22 24.16
N GLU A 73 -9.06 0.52 25.25
CA GLU A 73 -10.35 1.03 25.75
C GLU A 73 -11.07 1.96 24.75
N LEU A 74 -10.35 2.53 23.79
CA LEU A 74 -10.88 3.38 22.73
C LEU A 74 -11.30 2.57 21.49
N GLY A 75 -11.18 1.24 21.51
CA GLY A 75 -11.49 0.39 20.37
C GLY A 75 -10.42 0.40 19.27
N GLU A 76 -9.20 0.82 19.58
CA GLU A 76 -8.09 0.95 18.63
C GLU A 76 -7.07 -0.16 18.82
N LEU A 77 -6.43 -0.58 17.72
CA LEU A 77 -5.29 -1.47 17.76
C LEU A 77 -4.02 -0.65 17.97
N SER A 78 -3.38 -0.79 19.13
CA SER A 78 -2.13 -0.10 19.47
C SER A 78 -1.01 -1.10 19.72
N LEU A 79 -0.02 -1.12 18.83
CA LEU A 79 1.12 -2.03 18.85
C LEU A 79 2.39 -1.23 19.10
N SER A 80 3.34 -1.78 19.86
CA SER A 80 4.62 -1.10 20.09
C SER A 80 5.78 -2.07 20.06
N VAL A 81 6.90 -1.60 19.54
CA VAL A 81 8.19 -2.30 19.57
C VAL A 81 9.29 -1.34 19.97
N ILE A 82 10.23 -1.83 20.76
CA ILE A 82 11.45 -1.11 21.12
C ILE A 82 12.61 -1.84 20.46
N LYS A 83 13.45 -1.10 19.73
CA LYS A 83 14.67 -1.62 19.10
C LYS A 83 15.88 -0.79 19.52
N GLU A 84 17.01 -1.48 19.70
CA GLU A 84 18.30 -0.87 20.07
C GLU A 84 19.21 -0.77 18.84
N TYR A 85 19.94 0.34 18.77
CA TYR A 85 20.87 0.73 17.71
C TYR A 85 22.13 1.30 18.36
N LYS A 86 22.94 0.40 18.94
CA LYS A 86 24.18 0.76 19.64
C LYS A 86 25.10 1.61 18.77
N GLY A 87 25.72 2.63 19.35
CA GLY A 87 26.59 3.58 18.68
C GLY A 87 25.88 4.64 17.83
N GLN A 88 24.54 4.72 17.87
CA GLN A 88 23.77 5.76 17.20
C GLN A 88 23.13 6.72 18.20
N SER A 89 23.37 8.01 18.01
CA SER A 89 22.79 9.02 18.88
C SER A 89 21.32 9.26 18.62
N LYS A 90 20.61 9.80 19.62
CA LYS A 90 19.21 10.22 19.50
C LYS A 90 18.97 11.04 18.23
N SER A 91 19.81 12.04 17.96
CA SER A 91 19.68 12.92 16.78
C SER A 91 19.94 12.19 15.47
N GLN A 92 20.87 11.22 15.43
CA GLN A 92 21.11 10.41 14.24
C GLN A 92 19.89 9.54 13.91
N LEU A 93 19.31 8.89 14.92
CA LEU A 93 18.11 8.08 14.76
C LEU A 93 16.91 8.94 14.31
N TYR A 94 16.75 10.12 14.93
CA TYR A 94 15.71 11.07 14.55
C TYR A 94 15.81 11.49 13.09
N ARG A 95 17.00 11.90 12.64
CA ARG A 95 17.26 12.32 11.24
C ARG A 95 16.95 11.21 10.24
N LYS A 96 17.40 9.99 10.48
CA LYS A 96 17.13 8.85 9.59
C LYS A 96 15.62 8.60 9.42
N ILE A 97 14.84 8.71 10.49
CA ILE A 97 13.40 8.49 10.42
C ILE A 97 12.68 9.65 9.76
N ILE A 98 13.03 10.90 10.05
CA ILE A 98 12.37 12.02 9.39
C ILE A 98 12.64 12.02 7.88
N ASP A 99 13.88 11.72 7.47
CA ASP A 99 14.25 11.57 6.06
C ASP A 99 13.46 10.44 5.38
N TRP A 100 13.27 9.33 6.10
CA TRP A 100 12.46 8.22 5.60
C TRP A 100 10.97 8.59 5.48
N VAL A 101 10.40 9.25 6.49
CA VAL A 101 8.99 9.71 6.44
C VAL A 101 8.77 10.69 5.28
N ILE A 102 9.71 11.62 5.08
CA ILE A 102 9.66 12.56 3.95
C ILE A 102 9.75 11.82 2.61
N SER A 103 10.68 10.87 2.47
CA SER A 103 10.87 10.15 1.20
C SER A 103 9.70 9.24 0.81
N MET A 104 8.90 8.80 1.77
CA MET A 104 7.69 7.99 1.51
C MET A 104 6.47 8.80 1.10
N SER A 105 6.46 10.11 1.33
CA SER A 105 5.30 10.95 1.06
C SER A 105 5.51 11.78 -0.20
N SER A 106 4.54 11.73 -1.12
CA SER A 106 4.47 12.71 -2.21
C SER A 106 4.18 14.13 -1.73
N ASP A 107 3.66 14.27 -0.50
CA ASP A 107 3.44 15.53 0.21
C ASP A 107 3.86 15.36 1.68
N ALA A 108 5.12 15.63 1.98
CA ALA A 108 5.70 15.45 3.32
C ALA A 108 4.93 16.16 4.44
N LYS A 109 4.26 17.30 4.15
CA LYS A 109 3.47 18.05 5.13
C LYS A 109 2.17 17.34 5.51
N SER A 110 1.64 16.48 4.64
CA SER A 110 0.43 15.69 4.94
C SER A 110 0.72 14.42 5.75
N ALA A 111 1.96 13.93 5.69
CA ALA A 111 2.39 12.70 6.35
C ALA A 111 2.89 12.95 7.78
N ILE A 112 3.62 14.02 8.04
CA ILE A 112 4.07 14.37 9.41
C ILE A 112 2.98 15.20 10.09
N GLN A 113 2.45 14.70 11.21
CA GLN A 113 1.51 15.46 12.03
C GLN A 113 2.21 16.25 13.12
N VAL A 114 3.25 15.67 13.72
CA VAL A 114 4.04 16.27 14.79
C VAL A 114 5.49 15.86 14.62
N SER A 115 6.42 16.81 14.75
CA SER A 115 7.86 16.56 14.81
C SER A 115 8.48 17.49 15.84
N ASN A 116 9.05 16.93 16.90
CA ASN A 116 9.78 17.66 17.93
C ASN A 116 11.14 16.99 18.18
N GLU A 117 12.22 17.61 17.72
CA GLU A 117 13.58 17.07 17.86
C GLU A 117 14.07 17.10 19.31
N GLU A 118 13.75 18.17 20.05
CA GLU A 118 14.13 18.31 21.47
C GLU A 118 13.49 17.23 22.33
N GLU A 119 12.18 17.01 22.20
CA GLU A 119 11.47 15.92 22.88
C GLU A 119 11.86 14.56 22.29
N GLY A 120 12.30 14.51 21.03
CA GLY A 120 12.61 13.27 20.33
C GLY A 120 11.35 12.50 20.00
N THR A 121 10.37 13.18 19.41
CA THR A 121 9.11 12.56 19.00
C THR A 121 8.78 12.92 17.55
N ILE A 122 8.36 11.91 16.79
CA ILE A 122 7.76 12.07 15.46
C ILE A 122 6.43 11.34 15.45
N ILE A 123 5.36 11.97 14.97
CA ILE A 123 4.08 11.33 14.70
C ILE A 123 3.80 11.48 13.21
N ALA A 124 3.74 10.35 12.51
CA ALA A 124 3.46 10.27 11.09
C ALA A 124 2.14 9.53 10.82
N ARG A 125 1.36 9.99 9.86
CA ARG A 125 0.21 9.28 9.31
C ARG A 125 0.65 8.58 8.03
N CYS A 126 0.47 7.26 7.99
CA CYS A 126 0.85 6.45 6.84
C CYS A 126 -0.41 5.96 6.13
N TYR A 127 -0.63 6.34 4.87
CA TYR A 127 -1.73 5.81 4.08
C TYR A 127 -1.30 4.53 3.37
N LEU A 128 -1.95 3.41 3.68
CA LEU A 128 -1.72 2.13 3.03
C LEU A 128 -2.98 1.74 2.25
N PRO A 129 -3.01 2.00 0.93
CA PRO A 129 -4.19 1.77 0.12
C PRO A 129 -4.41 0.28 -0.16
N ASN A 130 -5.68 -0.12 -0.18
CA ASN A 130 -6.14 -1.40 -0.72
C ASN A 130 -5.45 -2.65 -0.13
N ILE A 131 -5.12 -2.63 1.16
CA ILE A 131 -4.51 -3.76 1.87
C ILE A 131 -5.35 -5.03 1.78
N ALA A 132 -6.68 -4.92 1.71
CA ALA A 132 -7.57 -6.05 1.49
C ALA A 132 -8.55 -5.76 0.34
N LYS A 133 -8.80 -6.78 -0.48
CA LYS A 133 -9.81 -6.74 -1.54
C LYS A 133 -10.67 -8.00 -1.49
N ARG A 134 -11.98 -7.87 -1.70
CA ARG A 134 -12.89 -9.01 -1.84
C ARG A 134 -14.04 -8.64 -2.75
N THR A 135 -14.33 -9.48 -3.74
CA THR A 135 -15.55 -9.41 -4.55
C THR A 135 -16.45 -10.58 -4.19
N MET A 136 -17.75 -10.35 -4.07
CA MET A 136 -18.77 -11.30 -3.66
C MET A 136 -20.10 -10.92 -4.32
N GLY A 137 -20.49 -11.69 -5.35
CA GLY A 137 -21.55 -11.28 -6.26
C GLY A 137 -21.26 -9.89 -6.82
N ASP A 138 -22.27 -9.03 -6.81
CA ASP A 138 -22.21 -7.66 -7.31
C ASP A 138 -21.41 -6.72 -6.40
N ASN A 139 -21.11 -7.13 -5.16
CA ASN A 139 -20.39 -6.30 -4.21
C ASN A 139 -18.87 -6.56 -4.24
N SER A 140 -18.08 -5.51 -4.42
CA SER A 140 -16.64 -5.49 -4.19
C SER A 140 -16.28 -4.55 -3.05
N TYR A 141 -15.33 -4.97 -2.21
CA TYR A 141 -14.81 -4.19 -1.10
C TYR A 141 -13.32 -4.00 -1.31
N ARG A 142 -12.87 -2.75 -1.20
CA ARG A 142 -11.45 -2.39 -1.13
C ARG A 142 -11.21 -1.70 0.19
N VAL A 143 -10.34 -2.26 1.01
CA VAL A 143 -10.04 -1.78 2.35
C VAL A 143 -8.66 -1.16 2.36
N SER A 144 -8.58 0.10 2.76
CA SER A 144 -7.36 0.85 3.04
C SER A 144 -7.25 1.15 4.53
N ILE A 145 -6.05 1.50 4.99
CA ILE A 145 -5.82 1.92 6.39
C ILE A 145 -4.97 3.19 6.44
N ARG A 146 -5.15 3.96 7.51
CA ARG A 146 -4.32 5.13 7.85
C ARG A 146 -3.77 5.05 9.27
N PRO A 147 -2.85 4.11 9.56
CA PRO A 147 -2.23 4.05 10.88
C PRO A 147 -1.47 5.34 11.21
N LEU A 148 -1.53 5.69 12.49
CA LEU A 148 -0.65 6.67 13.12
C LEU A 148 0.58 5.93 13.63
N ILE A 149 1.75 6.37 13.20
CA ILE A 149 3.04 5.82 13.62
C ILE A 149 3.74 6.88 14.44
N LYS A 150 3.88 6.62 15.74
CA LYS A 150 4.65 7.43 16.67
C LYS A 150 6.03 6.83 16.87
N PHE A 151 7.04 7.67 16.81
CA PHE A 151 8.42 7.36 17.14
C PHE A 151 8.84 8.16 18.35
N ASP A 152 9.32 7.48 19.38
CA ASP A 152 9.98 8.10 20.54
C ASP A 152 11.46 7.71 20.52
N PHE A 153 12.33 8.70 20.53
CA PHE A 153 13.78 8.54 20.40
C PHE A 153 14.48 8.74 21.74
N LYS A 154 15.38 7.81 22.05
CA LYS A 154 16.37 7.96 23.12
C LYS A 154 17.74 7.59 22.56
N GLU A 155 18.77 7.82 23.35
CA GLU A 155 20.12 7.40 22.98
C GLU A 155 20.13 5.89 22.69
N GLU A 156 20.68 5.52 21.53
CA GLU A 156 20.82 4.14 21.03
C GLU A 156 19.52 3.32 20.96
N ARG A 157 18.34 3.92 21.05
CA ARG A 157 17.07 3.16 20.95
C ARG A 157 15.90 3.98 20.46
N ILE A 158 14.99 3.29 19.80
CA ILE A 158 13.72 3.84 19.34
C ILE A 158 12.57 3.00 19.89
N ARG A 159 11.47 3.67 20.24
CA ARG A 159 10.17 3.03 20.37
C ARG A 159 9.32 3.44 19.16
N MET A 160 8.81 2.45 18.45
CA MET A 160 7.79 2.65 17.42
C MET A 160 6.45 2.20 17.99
N THR A 161 5.45 3.07 17.95
CA THR A 161 4.06 2.77 18.30
C THR A 161 3.20 2.94 17.06
N TYR A 162 2.47 1.89 16.70
CA TYR A 162 1.54 1.82 15.58
C TYR A 162 0.12 1.80 16.11
N THR A 163 -0.69 2.78 15.74
CA THR A 163 -2.09 2.88 16.18
C THR A 163 -3.01 2.88 14.97
N LEU A 164 -3.98 1.96 14.95
CA LEU A 164 -4.99 1.84 13.91
C LEU A 164 -6.40 1.92 14.53
N GLN A 165 -7.17 2.91 14.09
CA GLN A 165 -8.49 3.24 14.64
C GLN A 165 -9.65 2.65 13.82
N ASN A 166 -9.54 2.75 12.49
CA ASN A 166 -10.60 2.36 11.58
C ASN A 166 -10.05 1.88 10.23
N TYR A 167 -10.93 1.23 9.47
CA TYR A 167 -10.75 0.88 8.07
C TYR A 167 -11.44 1.92 7.16
N GLU A 168 -10.75 2.36 6.12
CA GLU A 168 -11.34 3.15 5.04
C GLU A 168 -11.76 2.19 3.92
N VAL A 169 -13.07 2.02 3.71
CA VAL A 169 -13.61 1.01 2.80
C VAL A 169 -14.32 1.65 1.62
N LEU A 170 -13.86 1.34 0.42
CA LEU A 170 -14.62 1.58 -0.80
C LEU A 170 -15.42 0.32 -1.12
N LYS A 171 -16.74 0.40 -0.91
CA LYS A 171 -17.70 -0.59 -1.39
C LYS A 171 -18.15 -0.19 -2.80
N ILE A 172 -18.06 -1.12 -3.73
CA ILE A 172 -18.53 -0.99 -5.10
C ILE A 172 -19.65 -2.00 -5.26
N ASN A 173 -20.84 -1.58 -5.66
CA ASN A 173 -21.93 -2.48 -6.02
C ASN A 173 -22.15 -2.36 -7.53
N ASP A 174 -21.94 -3.45 -8.24
CA ASP A 174 -22.11 -3.58 -9.67
C ASP A 174 -23.44 -4.30 -9.98
N ASP A 175 -24.53 -3.55 -9.85
CA ASP A 175 -25.88 -3.98 -10.25
C ASP A 175 -26.15 -3.52 -11.69
N SER A 176 -25.19 -3.74 -12.60
CA SER A 176 -25.33 -3.38 -14.02
C SER A 176 -26.40 -4.20 -14.75
N GLY A 177 -26.86 -5.28 -14.12
CA GLY A 177 -27.93 -6.15 -14.57
C GLY A 177 -27.70 -6.75 -15.95
N TYR A 178 -28.78 -7.21 -16.58
CA TYR A 178 -28.75 -7.96 -17.84
C TYR A 178 -29.78 -7.37 -18.81
N VAL A 179 -29.49 -7.48 -20.10
CA VAL A 179 -30.48 -7.20 -21.14
C VAL A 179 -31.39 -8.42 -21.26
N ILE A 180 -32.70 -8.20 -21.11
CA ILE A 180 -33.73 -9.22 -21.21
C ILE A 180 -34.70 -8.90 -22.35
N MET A 181 -35.12 -9.95 -23.06
CA MET A 181 -36.12 -9.87 -24.13
C MET A 181 -37.46 -10.37 -23.60
N PHE A 182 -38.49 -9.53 -23.71
CA PHE A 182 -39.88 -9.95 -23.56
C PHE A 182 -40.57 -9.88 -24.93
N GLY A 183 -41.70 -10.60 -25.08
CA GLY A 183 -42.47 -10.67 -26.33
C GLY A 183 -42.99 -9.30 -26.77
N GLY A 184 -42.14 -8.50 -27.40
CA GLY A 184 -42.42 -7.13 -27.84
C GLY A 184 -41.28 -6.11 -27.67
N GLY A 185 -40.18 -6.41 -26.95
CA GLY A 185 -39.08 -5.45 -26.80
C GLY A 185 -37.95 -5.86 -25.84
N PHE A 186 -36.90 -5.03 -25.81
CA PHE A 186 -35.75 -5.16 -24.91
C PHE A 186 -35.96 -4.36 -23.62
N GLY A 187 -35.64 -4.95 -22.47
CA GLY A 187 -35.49 -4.27 -21.19
C GLY A 187 -34.09 -4.47 -20.61
N VAL A 188 -33.60 -3.54 -19.80
CA VAL A 188 -32.35 -3.66 -19.05
C VAL A 188 -32.71 -3.76 -17.57
N THR A 189 -32.16 -4.75 -16.86
CA THR A 189 -32.30 -4.84 -15.39
C THR A 189 -31.16 -4.12 -14.70
N GLY A 190 -31.31 -3.87 -13.39
CA GLY A 190 -30.25 -3.33 -12.54
C GLY A 190 -30.21 -1.81 -12.42
N ASN A 191 -29.46 -1.32 -11.43
CA ASN A 191 -29.29 0.10 -11.09
C ASN A 191 -27.92 0.68 -11.46
N GLY A 192 -27.08 -0.07 -12.18
CA GLY A 192 -25.73 0.33 -12.56
C GLY A 192 -24.68 0.20 -11.45
N VAL A 193 -23.49 0.72 -11.70
CA VAL A 193 -22.37 0.65 -10.74
C VAL A 193 -22.44 1.81 -9.76
N THR A 194 -22.55 1.50 -8.47
CA THR A 194 -22.50 2.47 -7.38
C THR A 194 -21.21 2.33 -6.56
N LYS A 195 -20.74 3.44 -6.00
CA LYS A 195 -19.56 3.49 -5.13
C LYS A 195 -19.95 4.15 -3.82
N ASP A 196 -19.63 3.49 -2.72
CA ASP A 196 -19.93 3.94 -1.37
C ASP A 196 -18.65 3.90 -0.53
N THR A 197 -18.28 5.04 0.04
CA THR A 197 -17.10 5.18 0.89
C THR A 197 -17.54 5.11 2.34
N GLN A 198 -17.03 4.12 3.05
CA GLN A 198 -17.41 3.80 4.42
C GLN A 198 -16.20 3.87 5.34
N ILE A 199 -16.43 4.21 6.61
CA ILE A 199 -15.44 4.11 7.69
C ILE A 199 -15.93 3.04 8.66
N TRP A 200 -15.13 2.01 8.89
CA TRP A 200 -15.45 0.94 9.84
C TRP A 200 -14.54 1.00 11.04
N ALA A 201 -15.08 1.27 12.23
CA ALA A 201 -14.30 1.17 13.46
C ALA A 201 -13.83 -0.28 13.66
N LEU A 202 -12.62 -0.46 14.23
CA LEU A 202 -12.10 -1.80 14.51
C LEU A 202 -13.01 -2.54 15.51
N SER A 203 -13.58 -1.83 16.49
CA SER A 203 -14.53 -2.37 17.47
C SER A 203 -15.78 -2.99 16.84
N ASP A 204 -16.20 -2.47 15.68
CA ASP A 204 -17.43 -2.89 14.99
C ASP A 204 -17.16 -4.01 13.97
N CYS A 205 -15.90 -4.44 13.87
CA CYS A 205 -15.44 -5.45 12.94
C CYS A 205 -15.15 -6.77 13.64
N PHE A 206 -15.44 -7.89 12.95
CA PHE A 206 -14.85 -9.18 13.33
C PHE A 206 -13.32 -9.07 13.18
N PRO A 207 -12.50 -9.56 14.14
CA PRO A 207 -12.82 -10.52 15.21
C PRO A 207 -13.26 -9.94 16.57
N PHE A 208 -13.35 -8.61 16.68
CA PHE A 208 -13.56 -7.92 17.97
C PHE A 208 -15.01 -7.85 18.41
N THR A 209 -15.93 -7.93 17.45
CA THR A 209 -17.37 -8.10 17.72
C THR A 209 -17.94 -9.27 16.92
N GLU A 210 -18.95 -9.92 17.48
CA GLU A 210 -19.77 -10.91 16.76
C GLU A 210 -20.95 -10.24 16.03
N ASN A 211 -21.16 -8.93 16.25
CA ASN A 211 -22.17 -8.15 15.53
C ASN A 211 -21.81 -8.09 14.05
N ARG A 212 -22.72 -8.55 13.17
CA ARG A 212 -22.49 -8.60 11.72
C ARG A 212 -22.75 -7.26 11.03
N GLN A 213 -22.27 -6.15 11.60
CA GLN A 213 -22.41 -4.83 10.97
C GLN A 213 -21.59 -4.74 9.67
N HIS A 214 -20.42 -5.39 9.66
CA HIS A 214 -19.54 -5.43 8.49
C HIS A 214 -19.27 -6.87 8.01
N PRO A 215 -18.96 -7.09 6.71
CA PRO A 215 -18.73 -8.43 6.18
C PRO A 215 -17.57 -9.15 6.88
N LYS A 216 -17.90 -10.20 7.62
CA LYS A 216 -16.97 -10.97 8.48
C LYS A 216 -15.65 -11.34 7.79
N VAL A 217 -15.69 -11.89 6.57
CA VAL A 217 -14.47 -12.33 5.87
C VAL A 217 -13.63 -11.15 5.41
N THR A 218 -14.26 -10.05 4.96
CA THR A 218 -13.55 -8.83 4.54
C THR A 218 -12.82 -8.21 5.73
N SER A 219 -13.51 -8.04 6.87
CA SER A 219 -12.90 -7.46 8.08
C SER A 219 -11.83 -8.38 8.66
N SER A 220 -12.04 -9.70 8.64
CA SER A 220 -11.03 -10.69 9.06
C SER A 220 -9.74 -10.54 8.25
N ARG A 221 -9.87 -10.45 6.91
CA ARG A 221 -8.72 -10.29 6.00
C ARG A 221 -8.03 -8.95 6.22
N ALA A 222 -8.79 -7.87 6.41
CA ALA A 222 -8.24 -6.56 6.72
C ALA A 222 -7.46 -6.55 8.04
N PHE A 223 -7.96 -7.23 9.08
CA PHE A 223 -7.26 -7.35 10.36
C PHE A 223 -5.94 -8.10 10.24
N VAL A 224 -5.94 -9.29 9.63
CA VAL A 224 -4.72 -10.08 9.41
C VAL A 224 -3.69 -9.27 8.63
N TYR A 225 -4.11 -8.61 7.53
CA TYR A 225 -3.20 -7.78 6.74
C TYR A 225 -2.73 -6.52 7.47
N SER A 226 -3.52 -5.94 8.37
CA SER A 226 -3.08 -4.81 9.20
C SER A 226 -1.89 -5.17 10.07
N LEU A 227 -1.88 -6.39 10.63
CA LEU A 227 -0.74 -6.91 11.41
C LEU A 227 0.48 -7.17 10.53
N SER A 228 0.28 -7.69 9.32
CA SER A 228 1.37 -7.85 8.34
C SER A 228 1.96 -6.49 7.93
N CYS A 229 1.12 -5.48 7.68
CA CYS A 229 1.57 -4.11 7.40
C CYS A 229 2.42 -3.55 8.55
N TYR A 230 2.02 -3.75 9.81
CA TYR A 230 2.81 -3.36 10.96
C TYR A 230 4.21 -4.01 10.94
N LYS A 231 4.29 -5.33 10.73
CA LYS A 231 5.56 -6.07 10.67
C LYS A 231 6.46 -5.57 9.54
N ILE A 232 5.90 -5.37 8.34
CA ILE A 232 6.63 -4.84 7.18
C ILE A 232 7.19 -3.46 7.50
N LEU A 233 6.39 -2.57 8.09
CA LEU A 233 6.85 -1.23 8.47
C LEU A 233 8.00 -1.30 9.48
N VAL A 234 7.87 -2.14 10.52
CA VAL A 234 8.92 -2.36 11.52
C VAL A 234 10.24 -2.81 10.89
N ASP A 235 10.19 -3.68 9.88
CA ASP A 235 11.40 -4.17 9.20
C ASP A 235 11.98 -3.16 8.21
N LYS A 236 11.14 -2.39 7.52
CA LYS A 236 11.60 -1.27 6.67
C LYS A 236 12.31 -0.20 7.50
N ILE A 237 11.72 0.16 8.64
CA ILE A 237 12.31 1.12 9.59
C ILE A 237 13.63 0.59 10.14
N ASP A 238 13.69 -0.70 10.49
CA ASP A 238 14.93 -1.32 10.95
C ASP A 238 16.03 -1.29 9.88
N THR A 239 15.67 -1.55 8.63
CA THR A 239 16.57 -1.47 7.49
C THR A 239 17.09 -0.05 7.28
N VAL A 240 16.23 0.97 7.43
CA VAL A 240 16.62 2.39 7.35
C VAL A 240 17.60 2.74 8.47
N LEU A 241 17.30 2.36 9.71
CA LEU A 241 18.10 2.71 10.88
C LEU A 241 19.47 2.02 10.89
N LYS A 242 19.58 0.82 10.31
CA LYS A 242 20.85 0.08 10.17
C LYS A 242 21.77 0.65 9.09
N LYS A 243 21.25 1.37 8.09
CA LYS A 243 22.10 2.00 7.06
C LYS A 243 22.94 3.13 7.70
N PRO A 244 24.21 3.31 7.30
CA PRO A 244 24.97 4.49 7.70
C PRO A 244 24.27 5.75 7.17
N LEU A 245 24.42 6.88 7.87
CA LEU A 245 23.96 8.17 7.34
C LEU A 245 24.71 8.41 6.02
N GLN A 246 23.98 8.72 4.95
CA GLN A 246 24.64 9.21 3.74
C GLN A 246 25.15 10.62 4.05
N THR A 247 26.43 10.72 4.34
CA THR A 247 27.14 11.99 4.26
C THR A 247 27.26 12.33 2.77
N SER A 248 26.48 13.30 2.28
CA SER A 248 26.92 14.02 1.10
C SER A 248 28.25 14.67 1.49
N ASN A 249 29.36 14.16 0.95
CA ASN A 249 30.57 14.95 0.81
C ASN A 249 30.26 16.06 -0.21
N ASP A 250 29.41 17.01 0.18
CA ASP A 250 29.43 18.35 -0.40
C ASP A 250 30.32 19.16 0.53
N ASP A 251 31.63 19.03 0.30
CA ASP A 251 32.56 20.09 0.62
C ASP A 251 32.20 21.27 -0.30
N TRP A 252 31.32 22.14 0.18
CA TRP A 252 31.13 23.47 -0.39
C TRP A 252 32.11 24.46 0.25
#